data_AF-A0A6G8G119-F1
#
_entry.id   AF-A0A6G8G119-F1
#
_cell.length_a   1.000
_cell.length_b   1.000
_cell.length_c   1.000
_cell.angle_alpha   90.00
_cell.angle_beta   90.00
_cell.angle_gamma   90.00
#
_symmetry.space_group_name_H-M   'P 1'
#
loop_
_entity.id
_entity.type
_entity.pdbx_description
1 polymer ?
#
loop_
_entity_poly.entity_id
_entity_poly.type
_entity_poly.pdbx_seq_one_letter_code
_entity_poly.pdbx_strand_id
1 'polypeptide(L)'
;MDLTPYVARLQRDLVTTARTGGPEAVELAELLAGGVEPSARMLLLDAVVEAAAEVTERLTPGTVDVRLRGRELDLVVTSPALEAPIAPPTADAGPDADDDETGGTARLSLRLPERLKPRLEEAAEASGLSVNAWLVRTVAAAVADPRTHATTPSAPTITAPIRTGQRQTGWVR
;
A
#
# COMPACT_ATOMS: atom_id res chain seq x y z
N MET A 1 19.90 8.25 -3.90
CA MET A 1 21.30 7.84 -3.65
C MET A 1 21.85 7.18 -4.89
N ASP A 2 22.81 7.84 -5.52
CA ASP A 2 23.55 7.30 -6.66
C ASP A 2 24.79 6.52 -6.17
N LEU A 3 24.95 5.28 -6.63
CA LEU A 3 26.07 4.40 -6.30
C LEU A 3 27.31 4.61 -7.20
N THR A 4 27.16 5.32 -8.31
CA THR A 4 28.22 5.56 -9.30
C THR A 4 29.48 6.20 -8.71
N PRO A 5 29.42 7.24 -7.85
CA PRO A 5 30.63 7.82 -7.27
C PRO A 5 31.40 6.85 -6.35
N TYR A 6 30.70 5.93 -5.67
CA TYR A 6 31.32 4.94 -4.79
C TYR A 6 32.08 3.88 -5.59
N VAL A 7 31.48 3.39 -6.67
CA VAL A 7 32.13 2.43 -7.59
C VAL A 7 33.31 3.10 -8.31
N ALA A 8 33.15 4.33 -8.80
CA ALA A 8 34.23 5.07 -9.45
C ALA A 8 35.41 5.36 -8.51
N ARG A 9 35.14 5.52 -7.21
CA ARG A 9 36.20 5.64 -6.19
C ARG A 9 36.94 4.31 -6.01
N LEU A 10 36.23 3.20 -5.85
CA LEU A 10 36.82 1.86 -5.74
C LEU A 10 37.74 1.54 -6.93
N GLN A 11 37.29 1.83 -8.15
CA GLN A 11 38.09 1.65 -9.37
C GLN A 11 39.38 2.48 -9.35
N ARG A 12 39.29 3.76 -8.94
CA ARG A 12 40.47 4.64 -8.80
C ARG A 12 41.44 4.14 -7.74
N ASP A 13 40.93 3.66 -6.61
CA ASP A 13 41.73 3.17 -5.51
C ASP A 13 42.48 1.88 -5.90
N LEU A 14 41.84 0.99 -6.68
CA LEU A 14 42.48 -0.20 -7.26
C LEU A 14 43.66 0.17 -8.17
N VAL A 15 43.44 1.06 -9.14
CA VAL A 15 44.51 1.52 -10.05
C VAL A 15 45.62 2.25 -9.29
N THR A 16 45.25 3.07 -8.30
CA THR A 16 46.22 3.82 -7.49
C THR A 16 47.11 2.89 -6.68
N THR A 17 46.54 1.83 -6.09
CA THR A 17 47.29 0.82 -5.34
C THR A 17 48.21 0.01 -6.25
N ALA A 18 47.77 -0.29 -7.47
CA ALA A 18 48.56 -1.08 -8.42
C ALA A 18 49.83 -0.38 -8.92
N ARG A 19 49.91 0.96 -8.82
CA ARG A 19 51.11 1.72 -9.24
C ARG A 19 52.39 1.29 -8.53
N THR A 20 52.31 0.77 -7.31
CA THR A 20 53.50 0.26 -6.59
C THR A 20 54.06 -1.02 -7.21
N GLY A 21 53.27 -1.73 -8.01
CA GLY A 21 53.63 -3.00 -8.67
C GLY A 21 54.20 -2.85 -10.09
N GLY A 22 54.37 -1.61 -10.59
CA GLY A 22 54.86 -1.36 -11.95
C GLY A 22 53.75 -1.35 -13.02
N PRO A 23 54.13 -1.21 -14.31
CA PRO A 23 53.19 -0.95 -15.40
C PRO A 23 52.22 -2.12 -15.69
N GLU A 24 52.71 -3.37 -15.62
CA GLU A 24 51.87 -4.57 -15.83
C GLU A 24 50.78 -4.70 -14.75
N ALA A 25 51.09 -4.33 -13.51
CA ALA A 25 50.11 -4.33 -12.42
C ALA A 25 49.02 -3.27 -12.64
N VAL A 26 49.39 -2.09 -13.15
CA VAL A 26 48.44 -1.02 -13.50
C VAL A 26 47.51 -1.46 -14.62
N GLU A 27 48.05 -2.09 -15.68
CA GLU A 27 47.25 -2.59 -16.80
C GLU A 27 46.22 -3.65 -16.34
N LEU A 28 46.65 -4.59 -15.49
CA LEU A 28 45.74 -5.57 -14.89
C LEU A 28 44.67 -4.90 -14.02
N ALA A 29 45.05 -3.89 -13.23
CA ALA A 29 44.12 -3.18 -12.36
C ALA A 29 43.07 -2.38 -13.14
N GLU A 30 43.43 -1.77 -14.26
CA GLU A 30 42.50 -1.09 -15.15
C GLU A 30 41.47 -2.05 -15.76
N LEU A 31 41.94 -3.22 -16.21
CA LEU A 31 41.07 -4.29 -16.73
C LEU A 31 40.10 -4.81 -15.66
N LEU A 32 40.59 -5.06 -14.45
CA LEU A 32 39.75 -5.52 -13.34
C LEU A 32 38.77 -4.43 -12.87
N ALA A 33 39.21 -3.18 -12.79
CA ALA A 33 38.38 -2.05 -12.38
C ALA A 33 37.12 -1.91 -13.27
N GLY A 34 37.28 -2.09 -14.60
CA GLY A 34 36.14 -2.14 -15.52
C GLY A 34 35.24 -3.37 -15.30
N GLY A 35 35.83 -4.54 -15.07
CA GLY A 35 35.09 -5.79 -14.90
C GLY A 35 34.29 -5.90 -13.61
N VAL A 36 34.73 -5.27 -12.52
CA VAL A 36 34.09 -5.41 -11.19
C VAL A 36 32.90 -4.48 -10.97
N GLU A 37 32.69 -3.47 -11.82
CA GLU A 37 31.61 -2.48 -11.65
C GLU A 37 30.22 -3.07 -11.41
N PRO A 38 29.70 -4.00 -12.24
CA PRO A 38 28.36 -4.55 -12.04
C PRO A 38 28.25 -5.33 -10.71
N SER A 39 29.26 -6.11 -10.35
CA SER A 39 29.30 -6.88 -9.11
C SER A 39 29.42 -5.98 -7.87
N ALA A 40 30.29 -4.98 -7.91
CA ALA A 40 30.47 -4.01 -6.82
C ALA A 40 29.17 -3.23 -6.57
N ARG A 41 28.47 -2.83 -7.64
CA ARG A 41 27.18 -2.14 -7.52
C ARG A 41 26.12 -3.03 -6.87
N MET A 42 26.06 -4.31 -7.26
CA MET A 42 25.11 -5.26 -6.67
C MET A 42 25.38 -5.48 -5.18
N LEU A 43 26.65 -5.68 -4.79
CA LEU A 43 27.02 -5.85 -3.38
C LEU A 43 26.69 -4.61 -2.53
N LEU A 44 26.89 -3.41 -3.07
CA LEU A 44 26.51 -2.18 -2.38
C LEU A 44 24.99 -2.06 -2.21
N LEU A 45 24.21 -2.53 -3.18
CA LEU A 45 22.76 -2.58 -3.07
C LEU A 45 22.33 -3.54 -1.96
N ASP A 46 22.87 -4.75 -1.94
CA ASP A 46 22.58 -5.76 -0.92
C ASP A 46 22.91 -5.24 0.49
N ALA A 47 24.09 -4.62 0.65
CA ALA A 47 24.51 -4.04 1.91
C ALA A 47 23.57 -2.93 2.42
N VAL A 48 23.03 -2.10 1.51
CA VAL A 48 22.06 -1.05 1.87
C VAL A 48 20.72 -1.65 2.28
N VAL A 49 20.26 -2.70 1.59
CA VAL A 49 19.01 -3.39 1.91
C VAL A 49 19.11 -4.08 3.28
N GLU A 50 20.22 -4.76 3.55
CA GLU A 50 20.49 -5.39 4.84
C GLU A 50 20.54 -4.35 5.97
N ALA A 51 21.27 -3.25 5.76
CA ALA A 51 21.34 -2.16 6.74
C ALA A 51 19.96 -1.52 7.02
N ALA A 52 19.11 -1.35 5.99
CA ALA A 52 17.77 -0.82 6.17
C ALA A 52 16.86 -1.76 6.99
N ALA A 53 17.00 -3.07 6.79
CA ALA A 53 16.29 -4.06 7.60
C ALA A 53 16.74 -4.01 9.07
N GLU A 54 18.04 -3.96 9.32
CA GLU A 54 18.62 -3.85 10.67
C GLU A 54 18.17 -2.55 11.38
N VAL A 55 18.10 -1.43 10.66
CA VAL A 55 17.59 -0.17 11.21
C VAL A 55 16.09 -0.27 11.50
N THR A 56 15.31 -0.91 10.62
CA THR A 56 13.86 -1.08 10.81
C THR A 56 13.54 -1.87 12.08
N GLU A 57 14.30 -2.93 12.38
CA GLU A 57 14.13 -3.69 13.63
C GLU A 57 14.32 -2.82 14.88
N ARG A 58 15.24 -1.84 14.81
CA ARG A 58 15.54 -0.93 15.92
C ARG A 58 14.62 0.29 15.96
N LEU A 59 14.02 0.66 14.83
CA LEU A 59 13.20 1.87 14.67
C LEU A 59 11.73 1.60 15.04
N THR A 60 11.43 0.90 16.13
CA THR A 60 10.04 0.65 16.55
C THR A 60 9.53 1.75 17.50
N PRO A 61 8.33 2.34 17.27
CA PRO A 61 7.50 2.15 16.09
C PRO A 61 8.10 2.95 14.90
N GLY A 62 8.02 2.40 13.69
CA GLY A 62 8.59 2.97 12.46
C GLY A 62 9.26 1.94 11.54
N THR A 63 9.46 2.29 10.27
CA THR A 63 10.14 1.44 9.27
C THR A 63 11.05 2.28 8.36
N VAL A 64 12.09 1.64 7.81
CA VAL A 64 12.95 2.21 6.76
C VAL A 64 12.89 1.31 5.55
N ASP A 65 12.33 1.82 4.45
CA ASP A 65 12.18 1.10 3.19
C ASP A 65 13.18 1.61 2.15
N VAL A 66 13.73 0.71 1.33
CA VAL A 66 14.60 1.04 0.20
C VAL A 66 13.80 0.95 -1.10
N ARG A 67 13.74 2.03 -1.87
CA ARG A 67 13.08 2.08 -3.18
C ARG A 67 14.11 2.27 -4.27
N LEU A 68 14.04 1.46 -5.33
CA LEU A 68 14.88 1.64 -6.51
C LEU A 68 14.09 2.38 -7.60
N ARG A 69 14.65 3.49 -8.10
CA ARG A 69 14.17 4.21 -9.28
C ARG A 69 15.28 4.26 -10.32
N GLY A 70 15.20 3.38 -11.32
CA GLY A 70 16.26 3.24 -12.32
C GLY A 70 17.58 2.84 -11.66
N ARG A 71 18.55 3.76 -11.60
CA ARG A 71 19.86 3.54 -10.97
C ARG A 71 20.02 4.20 -9.60
N GLU A 72 18.98 4.89 -9.12
CA GLU A 72 19.00 5.64 -7.87
C GLU A 72 18.22 4.92 -6.78
N LEU A 73 18.77 4.93 -5.57
CA LEU A 73 18.16 4.37 -4.37
C LEU A 73 17.54 5.46 -3.50
N ASP A 74 16.31 5.28 -3.06
CA ASP A 74 15.59 6.22 -2.20
C ASP A 74 15.28 5.53 -0.87
N LEU A 75 15.65 6.18 0.24
CA LEU A 75 15.43 5.65 1.59
C LEU A 75 14.20 6.34 2.17
N VAL A 76 13.12 5.60 2.32
CA VAL A 76 11.85 6.12 2.84
C VAL A 76 11.73 5.70 4.29
N VAL A 77 11.79 6.69 5.18
CA VAL A 77 11.56 6.47 6.61
C VAL A 77 10.10 6.74 6.91
N THR A 78 9.38 5.71 7.34
CA THR A 78 8.02 5.84 7.84
C THR A 78 8.09 5.86 9.36
N SER A 79 8.08 7.06 9.95
CA SER A 79 7.84 7.16 11.39
C SER A 79 6.35 6.96 11.68
N PRO A 80 6.00 6.32 12.81
CA PRO A 80 4.64 6.24 13.25
C PRO A 80 4.18 7.68 13.45
N ALA A 81 3.12 8.06 12.74
CA ALA A 81 2.32 9.16 13.24
C ALA A 81 1.97 8.76 14.68
N LEU A 82 2.34 9.58 15.66
CA LEU A 82 1.60 9.57 16.92
C LEU A 82 0.14 9.54 16.49
N GLU A 83 -0.65 8.59 16.98
CA GLU A 83 -2.09 8.74 17.00
C GLU A 83 -2.38 10.00 17.82
N ALA A 84 -2.25 11.17 17.18
CA ALA A 84 -3.03 12.32 17.54
C ALA A 84 -4.48 11.85 17.39
N PRO A 85 -5.33 12.09 18.41
CA PRO A 85 -6.75 11.83 18.29
C PRO A 85 -7.24 12.35 16.95
N ILE A 86 -7.99 11.54 16.21
CA ILE A 86 -8.52 11.83 14.87
C ILE A 86 -9.05 13.27 14.85
N ALA A 87 -8.22 14.19 14.36
CA ALA A 87 -8.60 15.52 13.95
C ALA A 87 -8.72 15.46 12.42
N PRO A 88 -9.76 16.05 11.83
CA PRO A 88 -10.08 15.89 10.42
C PRO A 88 -8.89 16.35 9.56
N PRO A 89 -8.63 15.75 8.39
CA PRO A 89 -7.59 16.26 7.51
C PRO A 89 -7.97 17.68 7.06
N THR A 90 -7.23 18.66 7.55
CA THR A 90 -7.02 19.92 6.84
C THR A 90 -6.37 19.59 5.51
N ALA A 91 -7.02 20.00 4.43
CA ALA A 91 -6.47 19.95 3.09
C ALA A 91 -5.13 20.70 3.06
N ASP A 92 -4.07 20.03 2.59
CA ASP A 92 -2.94 20.73 1.98
C ASP A 92 -2.39 19.92 0.79
N ALA A 93 -2.79 20.39 -0.38
CA ALA A 93 -2.16 20.41 -1.69
C ALA A 93 -1.00 19.44 -1.99
N GLY A 94 -1.28 18.47 -2.87
CA GLY A 94 -0.33 18.11 -3.94
C GLY A 94 -0.59 19.01 -5.16
N PRO A 95 0.43 19.36 -5.97
CA PRO A 95 0.26 20.29 -7.09
C PRO A 95 -0.62 19.69 -8.20
N ASP A 96 -1.51 20.54 -8.72
CA ASP A 96 -2.44 20.27 -9.82
C ASP A 96 -1.75 19.89 -11.14
N ALA A 97 -2.28 18.84 -11.78
CA ALA A 97 -2.35 18.58 -13.24
C ALA A 97 -3.18 17.28 -13.37
N ASP A 98 -4.35 17.20 -14.00
CA ASP A 98 -4.89 17.94 -15.13
C ASP A 98 -6.39 18.21 -14.96
N ASP A 99 -6.78 19.38 -15.46
CA ASP A 99 -8.15 19.74 -15.81
C ASP A 99 -8.54 18.96 -17.07
N ASP A 100 -9.33 17.90 -16.91
CA ASP A 100 -10.10 17.32 -18.01
C ASP A 100 -11.59 17.59 -17.74
N GLU A 101 -12.13 18.41 -18.62
CA GLU A 101 -13.47 18.96 -18.69
C GLU A 101 -14.52 17.85 -18.93
N THR A 102 -14.72 16.94 -17.97
CA THR A 102 -15.88 16.03 -17.86
C THR A 102 -15.94 15.45 -16.44
N GLY A 103 -16.76 16.04 -15.55
CA GLY A 103 -17.23 15.37 -14.33
C GLY A 103 -16.16 14.67 -13.47
N GLY A 104 -15.18 15.43 -12.98
CA GLY A 104 -14.03 14.90 -12.23
C GLY A 104 -14.43 14.01 -11.04
N THR A 105 -13.78 12.84 -10.94
CA THR A 105 -13.98 11.92 -9.82
C THR A 105 -12.98 12.22 -8.70
N ALA A 106 -13.46 12.37 -7.46
CA ALA A 106 -12.59 12.57 -6.30
C ALA A 106 -12.02 11.22 -5.80
N ARG A 107 -10.71 11.18 -5.51
CA ARG A 107 -10.03 9.98 -4.99
C ARG A 107 -10.33 9.79 -3.50
N LEU A 108 -10.91 8.64 -3.12
CA LEU A 108 -11.21 8.27 -1.74
C LEU A 108 -10.46 7.00 -1.34
N SER A 109 -9.77 7.02 -0.20
CA SER A 109 -9.15 5.83 0.41
C SER A 109 -10.01 5.33 1.58
N LEU A 110 -10.74 4.22 1.39
CA LEU A 110 -11.63 3.64 2.39
C LEU A 110 -10.99 2.40 3.05
N ARG A 111 -10.94 2.38 4.39
CA ARG A 111 -10.55 1.19 5.16
C ARG A 111 -11.82 0.48 5.65
N LEU A 112 -11.98 -0.77 5.24
CA LEU A 112 -13.13 -1.60 5.61
C LEU A 112 -12.73 -2.62 6.70
N PRO A 113 -13.59 -2.88 7.69
CA PRO A 113 -13.48 -4.06 8.53
C PRO A 113 -13.40 -5.34 7.68
N GLU A 114 -12.58 -6.29 8.09
CA GLU A 114 -12.29 -7.53 7.34
C GLU A 114 -13.56 -8.31 6.95
N ARG A 115 -14.57 -8.31 7.83
CA ARG A 115 -15.88 -8.95 7.61
C ARG A 115 -16.78 -8.26 6.57
N LEU A 116 -16.52 -7.00 6.22
CA LEU A 116 -17.37 -6.23 5.31
C LEU A 116 -16.93 -6.30 3.86
N LYS A 117 -15.63 -6.49 3.60
CA LYS A 117 -15.09 -6.67 2.25
C LYS A 117 -15.76 -7.82 1.46
N PRO A 118 -15.88 -9.06 1.97
CA PRO A 118 -16.47 -10.15 1.18
C PRO A 118 -17.95 -9.92 0.86
N ARG A 119 -18.70 -9.29 1.78
CA ARG A 119 -20.12 -8.98 1.58
C ARG A 119 -20.33 -7.90 0.51
N LEU A 120 -19.37 -6.99 0.38
CA LEU A 120 -19.36 -5.95 -0.64
C LEU A 120 -19.08 -6.55 -2.03
N GLU A 121 -18.12 -7.46 -2.12
CA GLU A 121 -17.76 -8.19 -3.34
C GLU A 121 -18.96 -9.02 -3.85
N GLU A 122 -19.62 -9.76 -2.95
CA GLU A 122 -20.82 -10.54 -3.28
C GLU A 122 -21.99 -9.66 -3.77
N ALA A 123 -22.24 -8.51 -3.12
CA ALA A 123 -23.30 -7.59 -3.51
C ALA A 123 -23.02 -6.88 -4.86
N ALA A 124 -21.75 -6.61 -5.14
CA ALA A 124 -21.30 -6.07 -6.42
C ALA A 124 -21.44 -7.10 -7.55
N GLU A 125 -21.04 -8.35 -7.30
CA GLU A 125 -21.18 -9.46 -8.23
C GLU A 125 -22.65 -9.76 -8.55
N ALA A 126 -23.52 -9.81 -7.53
CA ALA A 126 -24.97 -9.97 -7.71
C ALA A 126 -25.60 -8.83 -8.55
N SER A 127 -24.97 -7.65 -8.58
CA SER A 127 -25.38 -6.51 -9.40
C SER A 127 -24.71 -6.47 -10.77
N GLY A 128 -23.82 -7.42 -11.09
CA GLY A 128 -23.01 -7.43 -12.31
C GLY A 128 -22.07 -6.22 -12.44
N LEU A 129 -21.67 -5.61 -11.31
CA LEU A 129 -20.84 -4.40 -11.28
C LEU A 129 -19.49 -4.66 -10.61
N SER A 130 -18.50 -3.82 -10.93
CA SER A 130 -17.29 -3.73 -10.11
C SER A 130 -17.64 -3.17 -8.74
N VAL A 131 -16.85 -3.53 -7.73
CA VAL A 131 -17.00 -3.03 -6.36
C VAL A 131 -17.03 -1.50 -6.32
N ASN A 132 -16.16 -0.84 -7.08
CA ASN A 132 -16.13 0.63 -7.17
C ASN A 132 -17.42 1.19 -7.78
N ALA A 133 -17.90 0.63 -8.90
CA ALA A 133 -19.15 1.08 -9.52
C ALA A 133 -20.37 0.85 -8.63
N TRP A 134 -20.40 -0.29 -7.94
CA TRP A 134 -21.45 -0.62 -6.98
C TRP A 134 -21.45 0.33 -5.78
N LEU A 135 -20.27 0.67 -5.25
CA LEU A 135 -20.11 1.64 -4.16
C LEU A 135 -20.57 3.04 -4.57
N VAL A 136 -20.12 3.54 -5.73
CA VAL A 136 -20.52 4.87 -6.22
C VAL A 136 -22.04 4.95 -6.38
N ARG A 137 -22.67 3.93 -6.99
CA ARG A 137 -24.14 3.89 -7.14
C ARG A 137 -24.86 3.86 -5.81
N THR A 138 -24.40 3.04 -4.87
CA THR A 138 -25.02 2.89 -3.55
C THR A 138 -24.91 4.17 -2.73
N VAL A 139 -23.74 4.82 -2.74
CA VAL A 139 -23.53 6.11 -2.06
C VAL A 139 -24.37 7.20 -2.73
N ALA A 140 -24.41 7.26 -4.06
CA ALA A 140 -25.24 8.22 -4.78
C ALA A 140 -26.74 8.08 -4.42
N ALA A 141 -27.24 6.84 -4.34
CA ALA A 141 -28.62 6.58 -3.93
C ALA A 141 -28.88 6.99 -2.46
N ALA A 142 -27.96 6.66 -1.55
CA ALA A 142 -28.07 7.00 -0.13
C ALA A 142 -28.04 8.51 0.13
N VAL A 143 -27.25 9.26 -0.66
CA VAL A 143 -27.16 10.72 -0.57
C VAL A 143 -28.37 11.40 -1.23
N ALA A 144 -28.90 10.84 -2.31
CA ALA A 144 -30.08 11.39 -3.01
C ALA A 144 -31.37 11.23 -2.21
N ASP A 145 -31.50 10.18 -1.38
CA ASP A 145 -32.69 9.94 -0.57
C ASP A 145 -32.36 9.62 0.91
N PRO A 146 -32.11 10.65 1.73
CA PRO A 146 -31.80 10.47 3.16
C PRO A 146 -32.99 9.93 3.99
N ARG A 147 -34.18 9.73 3.40
CA ARG A 147 -35.38 9.27 4.11
C ARG A 147 -35.60 7.75 4.04
N THR A 148 -34.81 7.00 3.26
CA THR A 148 -35.05 5.57 3.04
C THR A 148 -34.36 4.62 4.04
N HIS A 149 -33.40 5.10 4.83
CA HIS A 149 -32.76 4.27 5.86
C HIS A 149 -33.58 4.09 7.15
N ALA A 150 -34.76 4.71 7.26
CA ALA A 150 -35.77 4.37 8.24
C ALA A 150 -36.84 3.42 7.67
N THR A 151 -36.44 2.40 6.89
CA THR A 151 -37.34 1.28 6.58
C THR A 151 -36.96 0.11 7.47
N THR A 152 -37.48 0.15 8.69
CA THR A 152 -37.80 -1.06 9.46
C THR A 152 -38.52 -2.02 8.51
N PRO A 153 -38.23 -3.34 8.48
CA PRO A 153 -39.08 -4.27 7.77
C PRO A 153 -40.49 -4.12 8.35
N SER A 154 -41.40 -3.59 7.54
CA SER A 154 -42.79 -3.40 7.91
C SER A 154 -43.35 -4.76 8.30
N ALA A 155 -43.58 -4.95 9.59
CA ALA A 155 -44.29 -6.10 10.10
C ALA A 155 -45.66 -6.15 9.41
N PRO A 156 -46.09 -7.29 8.84
CA PRO A 156 -47.46 -7.43 8.40
C PRO A 156 -48.35 -7.42 9.64
N THR A 157 -49.19 -6.39 9.75
CA THR A 157 -50.27 -6.30 10.73
C THR A 157 -51.18 -7.52 10.60
N ILE A 158 -51.24 -8.26 11.70
CA ILE A 158 -52.10 -9.42 11.95
C ILE A 158 -53.56 -9.03 11.71
N THR A 159 -54.25 -9.77 10.84
CA THR A 159 -55.70 -9.98 10.95
C THR A 159 -55.90 -11.47 11.20
N ALA A 160 -56.20 -11.80 12.46
CA ALA A 160 -56.62 -13.14 12.86
C ALA A 160 -58.02 -13.43 12.30
N PRO A 161 -58.34 -14.72 12.07
CA PRO A 161 -59.49 -15.24 12.81
C PRO A 161 -59.15 -16.48 13.64
N ILE A 162 -59.81 -16.51 14.80
CA ILE A 162 -59.81 -17.55 15.82
C ILE A 162 -60.25 -18.89 15.23
N ARG A 163 -59.50 -19.98 15.50
CA ARG A 163 -60.07 -21.32 15.65
C ARG A 163 -59.25 -22.17 16.62
N THR A 164 -59.97 -22.63 17.63
CA THR A 164 -59.62 -23.55 18.72
C THR A 164 -59.20 -24.93 18.22
N GLY A 165 -58.24 -25.59 18.88
CA GLY A 165 -58.09 -27.06 18.72
C GLY A 165 -56.78 -27.68 19.21
N GLN A 166 -56.73 -27.98 20.51
CA GLN A 166 -56.11 -29.15 21.17
C GLN A 166 -54.59 -29.46 21.13
N ARG A 167 -54.15 -29.79 22.36
CA ARG A 167 -52.93 -30.42 22.86
C ARG A 167 -52.51 -31.70 22.11
N GLN A 168 -51.19 -31.99 22.07
CA GLN A 168 -50.61 -33.13 22.82
C GLN A 168 -49.08 -33.09 22.89
N THR A 169 -48.61 -33.75 23.95
CA THR A 169 -47.27 -33.87 24.56
C THR A 169 -46.37 -34.92 23.88
N GLY A 170 -45.05 -34.82 24.08
CA GLY A 170 -44.17 -36.00 23.99
C GLY A 170 -42.67 -35.69 24.00
N TRP A 171 -42.04 -35.84 25.16
CA TRP A 171 -40.58 -35.96 25.32
C TRP A 171 -40.13 -37.39 25.03
N VAL A 172 -38.95 -37.61 24.46
CA VAL A 172 -38.00 -38.65 24.91
C VAL A 172 -36.55 -38.20 24.64
N ARG A 173 -35.71 -38.58 25.60
CA ARG A 173 -34.27 -38.39 25.85
C ARG A 173 -33.32 -38.48 24.67
#